data_AF-A0A132E9J4-F1
#
_entry.id   AF-A0A132E9J4-F1
#
_cell.length_a   1.000
_cell.length_b   1.000
_cell.length_c   1.000
_cell.angle_alpha   90.00
_cell.angle_beta   90.00
_cell.angle_gamma   90.00
#
_symmetry.space_group_name_H-M   'P 1'
#
loop_
_entity.id
_entity.type
_entity.pdbx_description
1 polymer ?
#
loop_
_entity_poly.entity_id
_entity_poly.type
_entity_poly.pdbx_seq_one_letter_code
_entity_poly.pdbx_strand_id
1 'polypeptide(L)'
;MSLEQADPAEPPQGDDRNVLLMALEVGGYLTEEAAERVGQRLKDRPDEIPDTDSARDLLDWLIAEGYTTGEAEAKATQAVLDSSFSDVRAKLVLLDMLQDIDPPRFAQRLDETIASVQRGQKRQRMLTGFGVLVAALAVGAYLLWPASTPMCGASTTVKTLDSLMFKLRVEMMRKDPMHALDGGSKTYPHVANHREVGYDEANRSRGCLADLTVADEHTTLGYVVRHDDKDPSTFVVQTFPSEYVTARYSAAGLNPKLGAPLGREVIDTAFREGVARFDKQVSDRSPSYGKPLPGDDSPSTLTSSVQGVMPAADCSRIDGDRVSCPLLIDYRDRLLGAIGMPSMLQLKGDFTFVKDGSGWKTADDFDETLMKAIVARRVAQVSGDAAADKGDPRK
;
A
#
# COMPACT_ATOMS: atom_id res chain seq x y z
N MET A 1 42.30 3.76 47.09
CA MET A 1 41.07 3.18 46.52
C MET A 1 40.71 4.04 45.32
N SER A 2 41.20 3.67 44.15
CA SER A 2 40.91 4.35 42.90
C SER A 2 39.79 3.56 42.23
N LEU A 3 38.65 4.21 42.02
CA LEU A 3 37.54 3.66 41.25
C LEU A 3 37.91 3.81 39.77
N GLU A 4 38.26 2.70 39.14
CA GLU A 4 38.29 2.56 37.68
C GLU A 4 36.91 2.92 37.14
N GLN A 5 36.87 3.97 36.32
CA GLN A 5 35.71 4.29 35.49
C GLN A 5 35.67 3.25 34.36
N ALA A 6 34.65 2.39 34.39
CA ALA A 6 34.30 1.58 33.25
C ALA A 6 33.80 2.51 32.14
N ASP A 7 34.43 2.43 30.96
CA ASP A 7 33.92 3.06 29.75
C ASP A 7 32.50 2.56 29.47
N PRO A 8 31.58 3.43 29.02
CA PRO A 8 30.26 3.00 28.58
C PRO A 8 30.44 2.14 27.32
N ALA A 9 30.05 0.86 27.41
CA ALA A 9 29.99 -0.02 26.26
C ALA A 9 29.16 0.64 25.16
N GLU A 10 29.77 0.80 23.98
CA GLU A 10 29.05 1.22 22.77
C GLU A 10 27.88 0.26 22.50
N PRO A 11 26.73 0.77 22.02
CA PRO A 11 25.62 -0.09 21.60
C PRO A 11 26.10 -1.01 20.46
N PRO A 12 25.64 -2.27 20.38
CA PRO A 12 26.05 -3.18 19.33
C PRO A 12 25.68 -2.58 17.96
N GLN A 13 26.70 -2.22 17.17
CA GLN A 13 26.53 -1.88 15.76
C GLN A 13 26.01 -3.13 15.05
N GLY A 14 24.92 -2.97 14.29
CA GLY A 14 24.35 -4.05 13.50
C GLY A 14 25.38 -4.54 12.47
N ASP A 15 25.41 -5.84 12.23
CA ASP A 15 26.35 -6.47 11.31
C ASP A 15 25.97 -6.13 9.85
N ASP A 16 26.75 -5.26 9.21
CA ASP A 16 26.54 -4.72 7.85
C ASP A 16 26.37 -5.82 6.79
N ARG A 17 26.90 -7.03 7.04
CA ARG A 17 26.76 -8.21 6.17
C ARG A 17 25.32 -8.65 5.97
N ASN A 18 24.45 -8.45 6.96
CA ASN A 18 23.02 -8.73 6.82
C ASN A 18 22.36 -7.81 5.79
N VAL A 19 22.74 -6.53 5.82
CA VAL A 19 22.21 -5.52 4.89
C VAL A 19 22.63 -5.84 3.45
N LEU A 20 23.88 -6.27 3.28
CA LEU A 20 24.41 -6.67 1.98
C LEU A 20 23.77 -7.97 1.45
N LEU A 21 23.58 -8.99 2.30
CA LEU A 21 22.88 -10.23 1.92
C LEU A 21 21.49 -9.95 1.34
N MET A 22 20.76 -9.03 1.99
CA MET A 22 19.43 -8.62 1.54
C MET A 22 19.49 -7.84 0.22
N ALA A 23 20.45 -6.93 0.04
CA ALA A 23 20.62 -6.20 -1.22
C ALA A 23 20.91 -7.17 -2.38
N LEU A 24 21.71 -8.20 -2.14
CA LEU A 24 22.04 -9.24 -3.11
C LEU A 24 20.83 -10.13 -3.45
N GLU A 25 20.03 -10.53 -2.47
CA GLU A 25 18.78 -11.26 -2.70
C GLU A 25 17.79 -10.43 -3.54
N VAL A 26 17.58 -9.17 -3.17
CA VAL A 26 16.65 -8.26 -3.85
C VAL A 26 17.11 -7.93 -5.26
N GLY A 27 18.43 -7.80 -5.46
CA GLY A 27 19.03 -7.65 -6.78
C GLY A 27 18.93 -8.91 -7.64
N GLY A 28 18.48 -10.04 -7.07
CA GLY A 28 18.36 -11.33 -7.75
C GLY A 28 19.68 -12.09 -7.88
N TYR A 29 20.72 -11.69 -7.15
CA TYR A 29 22.02 -12.36 -7.10
C TYR A 29 21.99 -13.63 -6.27
N LEU A 30 21.03 -13.75 -5.36
CA LEU A 30 20.78 -14.94 -4.55
C LEU A 30 19.32 -15.38 -4.71
N THR A 31 19.08 -16.69 -4.62
CA THR A 31 17.74 -17.21 -4.37
C THR A 31 17.39 -17.04 -2.89
N GLU A 32 16.10 -16.98 -2.58
CA GLU A 32 15.58 -16.92 -1.21
C GLU A 32 16.17 -18.06 -0.34
N GLU A 33 16.16 -19.30 -0.84
CA GLU A 33 16.74 -20.47 -0.17
C GLU A 33 18.27 -20.35 0.07
N ALA A 34 18.98 -19.64 -0.79
CA ALA A 34 20.41 -19.37 -0.60
C ALA A 34 20.63 -18.28 0.45
N ALA A 35 19.87 -17.18 0.38
CA ALA A 35 19.92 -16.09 1.34
C ALA A 35 19.58 -16.57 2.76
N GLU A 36 18.56 -17.42 2.92
CA GLU A 36 18.20 -18.02 4.21
C GLU A 36 19.32 -18.88 4.81
N ARG A 37 19.94 -19.73 4.00
CA ARG A 37 21.03 -20.59 4.45
C ARG A 37 22.25 -19.77 4.88
N VAL A 38 22.53 -18.68 4.17
CA VAL A 38 23.65 -17.79 4.51
C VAL A 38 23.33 -16.95 5.74
N GLY A 39 22.11 -16.42 5.86
CA GLY A 39 21.66 -15.70 7.06
C GLY A 39 21.69 -16.57 8.31
N GLN A 40 21.29 -17.84 8.20
CA GLN A 40 21.41 -18.80 9.30
C GLN A 40 22.89 -19.07 9.65
N ARG A 41 23.76 -19.20 8.65
CA ARG A 41 25.20 -19.38 8.87
C ARG A 41 25.84 -18.16 9.53
N LEU A 42 25.41 -16.95 9.16
CA LEU A 42 25.86 -15.70 9.78
C LEU A 42 25.47 -15.65 11.26
N LYS A 43 24.28 -16.15 11.60
CA LYS A 43 23.80 -16.24 12.99
C LYS A 43 24.58 -17.28 13.81
N ASP A 44 24.80 -18.45 13.23
CA ASP A 44 25.39 -19.59 13.96
C ASP A 44 26.92 -19.52 14.04
N ARG A 45 27.57 -19.00 12.99
CA ARG A 45 29.03 -18.98 12.79
C ARG A 45 29.47 -17.70 12.04
N PRO A 46 29.35 -16.52 12.67
CA PRO A 46 29.63 -15.22 12.04
C PRO A 46 31.09 -15.04 11.62
N ASP A 47 32.00 -15.82 12.21
CA ASP A 47 33.43 -15.86 11.89
C ASP A 47 33.77 -16.59 10.58
N GLU A 48 32.84 -17.41 10.07
CA GLU A 48 33.02 -18.10 8.77
C GLU A 48 32.62 -17.24 7.57
N ILE A 49 31.99 -16.09 7.81
CA ILE A 49 31.55 -15.16 6.76
C ILE A 49 32.51 -13.96 6.78
N PRO A 50 33.00 -13.49 5.61
CA PRO A 50 33.92 -12.35 5.56
C PRO A 50 33.31 -11.14 6.23
N ASP A 51 34.04 -10.53 7.17
CA ASP A 51 33.69 -9.24 7.76
C ASP A 51 33.87 -8.13 6.71
N THR A 52 32.78 -7.69 6.09
CA THR A 52 32.80 -6.77 4.95
C THR A 52 31.57 -5.88 4.90
N ASP A 53 31.78 -4.63 4.51
CA ASP A 53 30.77 -3.64 4.14
C ASP A 53 30.58 -3.53 2.61
N SER A 54 31.28 -4.36 1.83
CA SER A 54 31.25 -4.38 0.36
C SER A 54 30.34 -5.47 -0.18
N ALA A 55 29.36 -5.07 -0.99
CA ALA A 55 28.48 -6.00 -1.71
C ALA A 55 29.26 -6.92 -2.66
N ARG A 56 30.39 -6.44 -3.22
CA ARG A 56 31.25 -7.22 -4.11
C ARG A 56 31.93 -8.35 -3.37
N ASP A 57 32.56 -8.04 -2.23
CA ASP A 57 33.35 -9.00 -1.47
C ASP A 57 32.48 -10.12 -0.91
N LEU A 58 31.28 -9.75 -0.44
CA LEU A 58 30.28 -10.73 0.01
C LEU A 58 29.79 -11.59 -1.16
N LEU A 59 29.50 -11.01 -2.32
CA LEU A 59 29.06 -11.76 -3.52
C LEU A 59 30.13 -12.71 -4.03
N ASP A 60 31.40 -12.31 -4.04
CA ASP A 60 32.52 -13.17 -4.41
C ASP A 60 32.63 -14.38 -3.49
N TRP A 61 32.47 -14.17 -2.18
CA TRP A 61 32.41 -15.26 -1.21
C TRP A 61 31.21 -16.18 -1.45
N LEU A 62 30.02 -15.63 -1.72
CA LEU A 62 28.81 -16.40 -2.02
C LEU A 62 28.96 -17.27 -3.27
N ILE A 63 29.66 -16.78 -4.29
CA ILE A 63 29.98 -17.54 -5.51
C ILE A 63 31.00 -18.64 -5.18
N ALA A 64 32.04 -18.33 -4.43
CA ALA A 64 33.09 -19.28 -4.06
C ALA A 64 32.54 -20.44 -3.20
N GLU A 65 31.61 -20.15 -2.29
CA GLU A 65 30.94 -21.14 -1.44
C GLU A 65 29.77 -21.85 -2.15
N GLY A 66 29.45 -21.48 -3.39
CA GLY A 66 28.44 -22.15 -4.21
C GLY A 66 26.99 -21.81 -3.87
N TYR A 67 26.74 -20.67 -3.21
CA TYR A 67 25.39 -20.15 -2.96
C TYR A 67 24.78 -19.49 -4.19
N THR A 68 25.62 -19.04 -5.14
CA THR A 68 25.21 -18.50 -6.44
C THR A 68 26.28 -18.76 -7.49
N THR A 69 26.10 -18.27 -8.72
CA THR A 69 27.04 -18.46 -9.83
C THR A 69 27.36 -17.13 -10.53
N GLY A 70 28.50 -17.06 -11.21
CA GLY A 70 28.85 -15.89 -12.03
C GLY A 70 27.87 -15.64 -13.19
N GLU A 71 27.17 -16.67 -13.68
CA GLU A 71 26.09 -16.51 -14.67
C GLU A 71 24.84 -15.88 -14.04
N ALA A 72 24.48 -16.30 -12.82
CA ALA A 72 23.39 -15.70 -12.07
C ALA A 72 23.68 -14.24 -11.71
N GLU A 73 24.91 -13.93 -11.32
CA GLU A 73 25.39 -12.56 -11.12
C GLU A 73 25.21 -11.72 -12.39
N ALA A 74 25.76 -12.14 -13.54
CA ALA A 74 25.70 -11.36 -14.76
C ALA A 74 24.24 -11.06 -15.18
N LYS A 75 23.35 -12.04 -15.00
CA LYS A 75 21.91 -11.91 -15.26
C LYS A 75 21.22 -10.96 -14.27
N ALA A 76 21.55 -11.06 -12.99
CA ALA A 76 21.04 -10.18 -11.93
C ALA A 76 21.47 -8.73 -12.15
N THR A 77 22.77 -8.50 -12.42
CA THR A 77 23.32 -7.18 -12.77
C THR A 77 22.55 -6.55 -13.93
N GLN A 78 22.32 -7.30 -15.00
CA GLN A 78 21.55 -6.78 -16.13
C GLN A 78 20.10 -6.48 -15.76
N ALA A 79 19.44 -7.37 -15.01
CA ALA A 79 18.06 -7.18 -14.57
C ALA A 79 17.89 -5.93 -13.69
N VAL A 80 18.82 -5.66 -12.77
CA VAL A 80 18.80 -4.47 -11.91
C VAL A 80 18.98 -3.20 -12.73
N LEU A 81 19.93 -3.16 -13.67
CA LEU A 81 20.18 -1.98 -14.51
C LEU A 81 19.00 -1.66 -15.44
N ASP A 82 18.36 -2.69 -16.00
CA ASP A 82 17.24 -2.58 -16.94
C ASP A 82 15.89 -2.34 -16.25
N SER A 83 15.79 -2.60 -14.95
CA SER A 83 14.53 -2.52 -14.20
C SER A 83 13.90 -1.11 -14.17
N SER A 84 12.59 -1.07 -14.38
CA SER A 84 11.74 0.09 -14.15
C SER A 84 11.10 -0.02 -12.76
N PHE A 85 11.62 0.74 -11.80
CA PHE A 85 10.99 0.87 -10.49
C PHE A 85 9.86 1.91 -10.56
N SER A 86 8.73 1.62 -9.90
CA SER A 86 7.63 2.58 -9.71
C SER A 86 8.01 3.72 -8.74
N ASP A 87 9.09 3.54 -7.99
CA ASP A 87 9.60 4.50 -7.00
C ASP A 87 11.10 4.74 -7.21
N VAL A 88 11.42 5.98 -7.58
CA VAL A 88 12.77 6.37 -7.92
C VAL A 88 13.69 6.36 -6.69
N ARG A 89 13.19 6.58 -5.46
CA ARG A 89 14.05 6.56 -4.27
C ARG A 89 14.51 5.15 -3.93
N ALA A 90 13.62 4.17 -4.03
CA ALA A 90 13.98 2.76 -3.84
C ALA A 90 15.01 2.30 -4.89
N LYS A 91 14.85 2.74 -6.14
CA LYS A 91 15.84 2.48 -7.20
C LYS A 91 17.21 3.07 -6.86
N LEU A 92 17.26 4.32 -6.41
CA LEU A 92 18.51 4.99 -6.06
C LEU A 92 19.24 4.26 -4.92
N VAL A 93 18.52 3.86 -3.86
CA VAL A 93 19.10 3.12 -2.73
C VAL A 93 19.65 1.76 -3.16
N LEU A 94 18.91 1.01 -4.00
CA LEU A 94 19.39 -0.28 -4.48
C LEU A 94 20.61 -0.14 -5.41
N LEU A 95 20.62 0.86 -6.30
CA LEU A 95 21.76 1.12 -7.17
C LEU A 95 23.01 1.55 -6.39
N ASP A 96 22.83 2.30 -5.31
CA ASP A 96 23.88 2.75 -4.40
C ASP A 96 24.46 1.56 -3.60
N MET A 97 23.60 0.74 -3.00
CA MET A 97 24.01 -0.46 -2.23
C MET A 97 24.71 -1.52 -3.08
N LEU A 98 24.40 -1.62 -4.38
CA LEU A 98 24.99 -2.59 -5.29
C LEU A 98 26.08 -1.98 -6.17
N GLN A 99 26.46 -0.73 -5.93
CA GLN A 99 27.40 0.01 -6.77
C GLN A 99 28.73 -0.73 -6.90
N ASP A 100 29.19 -1.37 -5.82
CA ASP A 100 30.50 -2.02 -5.79
C ASP A 100 30.58 -3.30 -6.64
N ILE A 101 29.44 -3.87 -7.04
CA ILE A 101 29.39 -5.08 -7.86
C ILE A 101 29.88 -4.83 -9.28
N ASP A 102 29.41 -3.74 -9.90
CA ASP A 102 29.85 -3.27 -11.23
C ASP A 102 29.86 -1.72 -11.25
N PRO A 103 30.89 -1.11 -10.63
CA PRO A 103 30.96 0.33 -10.40
C PRO A 103 30.68 1.21 -11.61
N PRO A 104 31.26 0.96 -12.82
CA PRO A 104 31.03 1.85 -13.95
C PRO A 104 29.57 1.81 -14.44
N ARG A 105 28.92 0.65 -14.44
CA ARG A 105 27.54 0.52 -14.95
C ARG A 105 26.52 0.99 -13.92
N PHE A 106 26.72 0.69 -12.64
CA PHE A 106 25.84 1.18 -11.58
C PHE A 106 25.97 2.69 -11.38
N ALA A 107 27.18 3.26 -11.38
CA ALA A 107 27.37 4.72 -11.28
C ALA A 107 26.73 5.45 -12.46
N GLN A 108 26.92 4.97 -13.69
CA GLN A 108 26.26 5.54 -14.87
C GLN A 108 24.74 5.52 -14.71
N ARG A 109 24.17 4.39 -14.26
CA ARG A 109 22.72 4.25 -14.11
C ARG A 109 22.17 5.10 -12.97
N LEU A 110 22.92 5.25 -11.89
CA LEU A 110 22.61 6.12 -10.77
C LEU A 110 22.56 7.58 -11.24
N ASP A 111 23.59 8.04 -11.95
CA ASP A 111 23.68 9.41 -12.52
C ASP A 111 22.54 9.70 -13.50
N GLU A 112 22.24 8.76 -14.41
CA GLU A 112 21.11 8.87 -15.34
C GLU A 112 19.78 9.00 -14.60
N THR A 113 19.61 8.21 -13.53
CA THR A 113 18.40 8.22 -12.70
C THR A 113 18.27 9.54 -11.94
N ILE A 114 19.34 10.02 -11.30
CA ILE A 114 19.39 11.34 -10.63
C ILE A 114 19.09 12.47 -11.62
N ALA A 115 19.72 12.46 -12.80
CA ALA A 115 19.51 13.45 -13.84
C ALA A 115 18.07 13.42 -14.39
N SER A 116 17.42 12.26 -14.44
CA SER A 116 16.01 12.15 -14.83
C SER A 116 15.06 12.76 -13.79
N VAL A 117 15.33 12.54 -12.49
CA VAL A 117 14.57 13.13 -11.38
C VAL A 117 14.71 14.64 -11.35
N GLN A 118 15.93 15.14 -11.48
CA GLN A 118 16.20 16.58 -11.50
C GLN A 118 15.53 17.27 -12.70
N ARG A 119 15.54 16.63 -13.88
CA ARG A 119 14.81 17.12 -15.06
C ARG A 119 13.30 17.10 -14.85
N GLY A 120 12.75 16.05 -14.25
CA GLY A 120 11.33 15.95 -13.89
C GLY A 120 10.90 17.05 -12.91
N GLN A 121 11.64 17.24 -11.82
CA GLN A 121 11.38 18.31 -10.84
C GLN A 121 11.50 19.71 -11.44
N LYS A 122 12.51 19.95 -12.29
CA LYS A 122 12.68 21.23 -12.98
C LYS A 122 11.54 21.51 -13.95
N ARG A 123 11.07 20.49 -14.67
CA ARG A 123 9.91 20.57 -15.58
C ARG A 123 8.60 20.76 -14.84
N GLN A 124 8.43 20.14 -13.67
CA GLN A 124 7.27 20.32 -12.80
C GLN A 124 7.23 21.72 -12.16
N ARG A 125 8.39 22.27 -11.76
CA ARG A 125 8.51 23.68 -11.35
C ARG A 125 8.23 24.67 -12.49
N MET A 126 8.58 24.30 -13.72
CA MET A 126 8.26 25.08 -14.91
C MET A 126 6.77 25.01 -15.28
N LEU A 127 6.12 23.85 -15.14
CA LEU A 127 4.71 23.65 -15.51
C LEU A 127 3.68 24.25 -14.54
N THR A 128 4.08 24.66 -13.34
CA THR A 128 3.29 25.58 -12.49
C THR A 128 3.36 27.04 -12.96
N GLY A 129 4.17 27.35 -14.00
CA GLY A 129 4.18 28.61 -14.72
C GLY A 129 3.94 28.40 -16.21
N PHE A 130 2.70 28.59 -16.65
CA PHE A 130 2.25 28.62 -18.06
C PHE A 130 2.20 27.29 -18.84
N GLY A 131 0.99 26.97 -19.32
CA GLY A 131 0.78 26.66 -20.73
C GLY A 131 0.48 25.21 -21.12
N VAL A 132 -0.79 24.97 -21.44
CA VAL A 132 -1.34 23.84 -22.21
C VAL A 132 -0.79 23.83 -23.65
N LEU A 133 -0.40 22.66 -24.22
CA LEU A 133 -0.93 22.04 -25.47
C LEU A 133 0.01 20.97 -26.11
N VAL A 134 -0.53 19.75 -26.25
CA VAL A 134 -0.58 18.81 -27.41
C VAL A 134 0.69 18.23 -28.06
N ALA A 135 0.71 16.88 -28.15
CA ALA A 135 0.94 16.17 -29.42
C ALA A 135 0.34 14.74 -29.36
N ALA A 136 -0.73 14.53 -30.14
CA ALA A 136 -1.23 13.22 -30.54
C ALA A 136 -0.47 12.73 -31.77
N LEU A 137 -0.27 11.41 -31.92
CA LEU A 137 -0.37 10.61 -33.16
C LEU A 137 0.32 9.25 -33.01
N ALA A 138 -0.40 8.25 -32.48
CA ALA A 138 -0.15 6.83 -32.71
C ALA A 138 -1.44 6.02 -32.43
N VAL A 139 -2.55 6.44 -33.04
CA VAL A 139 -3.87 5.86 -32.83
C VAL A 139 -4.31 5.22 -34.15
N GLY A 140 -4.13 3.92 -34.29
CA GLY A 140 -4.52 3.23 -35.53
C GLY A 140 -4.83 1.74 -35.38
N ALA A 141 -4.19 1.04 -34.44
CA ALA A 141 -4.42 -0.39 -34.23
C ALA A 141 -4.74 -0.81 -32.77
N TYR A 142 -4.66 0.13 -31.81
CA TYR A 142 -4.83 -0.16 -30.37
C TYR A 142 -6.26 0.09 -29.84
N LEU A 143 -7.20 0.48 -30.71
CA LEU A 143 -8.57 0.89 -30.32
C LEU A 143 -9.59 -0.27 -30.26
N LEU A 144 -9.19 -1.51 -30.55
CA LEU A 144 -10.13 -2.63 -30.71
C LEU A 144 -10.06 -3.71 -29.61
N TRP A 145 -9.20 -3.53 -28.60
CA TRP A 145 -9.31 -4.27 -27.34
C TRP A 145 -9.10 -3.32 -26.16
N PRO A 146 -10.10 -3.08 -25.30
CA PRO A 146 -9.83 -2.36 -24.06
C PRO A 146 -8.90 -3.27 -23.25
N ALA A 147 -7.64 -2.85 -23.04
CA ALA A 147 -6.71 -3.59 -22.20
C ALA A 147 -7.36 -3.79 -20.83
N SER A 148 -7.93 -4.97 -20.59
CA SER A 148 -8.43 -5.38 -19.30
C SER A 148 -7.26 -5.29 -18.32
N THR A 149 -7.51 -4.85 -17.09
CA THR A 149 -6.45 -4.86 -16.08
C THR A 149 -5.82 -6.24 -15.98
N PRO A 150 -4.49 -6.32 -15.75
CA PRO A 150 -3.81 -7.58 -15.55
C PRO A 150 -4.55 -8.46 -14.53
N MET A 151 -4.45 -9.78 -14.73
CA MET A 151 -4.99 -10.75 -13.78
C MET A 151 -4.26 -10.65 -12.43
N CYS A 152 -4.93 -11.06 -11.35
CA CYS A 152 -4.38 -10.97 -9.99
C CYS A 152 -3.00 -11.64 -9.84
N GLY A 153 -2.78 -12.76 -10.52
CA GLY A 153 -1.50 -13.50 -10.53
C GLY A 153 -0.63 -13.26 -11.77
N ALA A 154 -0.90 -12.21 -12.56
CA ALA A 154 -0.03 -11.87 -13.68
C ALA A 154 1.35 -11.47 -13.18
N SER A 155 2.42 -11.87 -13.89
CA SER A 155 3.81 -11.61 -13.45
C SER A 155 4.12 -10.14 -13.21
N THR A 156 3.48 -9.22 -13.94
CA THR A 156 3.60 -7.77 -13.76
C THR A 156 2.92 -7.27 -12.47
N THR A 157 1.77 -7.84 -12.12
CA THR A 157 1.04 -7.57 -10.87
C THR A 157 1.81 -8.08 -9.66
N VAL A 158 2.27 -9.33 -9.72
CA VAL A 158 3.07 -9.96 -8.66
C VAL A 158 4.35 -9.16 -8.41
N LYS A 159 5.11 -8.82 -9.46
CA LYS A 159 6.32 -7.98 -9.33
C LYS A 159 6.05 -6.62 -8.66
N THR A 160 4.92 -6.00 -8.97
CA THR A 160 4.55 -4.70 -8.37
C THR A 160 4.21 -4.87 -6.89
N LEU A 161 3.54 -5.96 -6.53
CA LEU A 161 3.20 -6.29 -5.15
C LEU A 161 4.44 -6.66 -4.33
N ASP A 162 5.36 -7.45 -4.90
CA ASP A 162 6.64 -7.80 -4.27
C ASP A 162 7.48 -6.53 -3.99
N SER A 163 7.49 -5.59 -4.94
CA SER A 163 8.15 -4.30 -4.73
C SER A 163 7.53 -3.49 -3.59
N LEU A 164 6.20 -3.56 -3.39
CA LEU A 164 5.54 -2.93 -2.24
C LEU A 164 5.89 -3.63 -0.92
N MET A 165 5.90 -4.97 -0.90
CA MET A 165 6.31 -5.74 0.28
C MET A 165 7.77 -5.47 0.67
N PHE A 166 8.64 -5.31 -0.33
CA PHE A 166 10.02 -4.91 -0.12
C PHE A 166 10.13 -3.54 0.58
N LYS A 167 9.35 -2.55 0.16
CA LYS A 167 9.33 -1.24 0.85
C LYS A 167 8.91 -1.36 2.30
N LEU A 168 7.86 -2.14 2.58
CA LEU A 168 7.40 -2.38 3.95
C LEU A 168 8.47 -3.07 4.79
N ARG A 169 9.17 -4.05 4.21
CA ARG A 169 10.33 -4.71 4.83
C ARG A 169 11.41 -3.69 5.22
N VAL A 170 11.84 -2.83 4.30
CA VAL A 170 12.84 -1.78 4.57
C VAL A 170 12.37 -0.81 5.66
N GLU A 171 11.09 -0.43 5.67
CA GLU A 171 10.54 0.48 6.68
C GLU A 171 10.48 -0.16 8.08
N MET A 172 10.10 -1.44 8.17
CA MET A 172 10.09 -2.17 9.45
C MET A 172 11.49 -2.30 10.04
N MET A 173 12.49 -2.60 9.22
CA MET A 173 13.89 -2.65 9.65
C MET A 173 14.40 -1.30 10.15
N ARG A 174 13.96 -0.20 9.52
CA ARG A 174 14.31 1.14 9.98
C ARG A 174 13.70 1.49 11.34
N LYS A 175 12.50 0.98 11.64
CA LYS A 175 11.78 1.29 12.89
C LYS A 175 12.22 0.41 14.05
N ASP A 176 12.55 -0.85 13.80
CA ASP A 176 13.08 -1.78 14.82
C ASP A 176 14.13 -2.74 14.21
N PRO A 177 15.39 -2.28 14.10
CA PRO A 177 16.45 -3.07 13.50
C PRO A 177 16.79 -4.31 14.33
N MET A 178 16.55 -4.32 15.65
CA MET A 178 16.89 -5.46 16.51
C MET A 178 15.91 -6.62 16.35
N HIS A 179 14.60 -6.37 16.18
CA HIS A 179 13.63 -7.43 15.88
C HIS A 179 13.79 -8.00 14.46
N ALA A 180 14.25 -7.19 13.50
CA ALA A 180 14.50 -7.63 12.14
C ALA A 180 15.68 -8.62 12.03
N LEU A 181 16.68 -8.49 12.92
CA LEU A 181 17.89 -9.32 12.93
C LEU A 181 17.65 -10.71 13.54
N ASP A 182 16.65 -10.86 14.43
CA ASP A 182 16.45 -12.11 15.17
C ASP A 182 15.60 -13.16 14.43
N GLY A 183 14.70 -12.73 13.53
CA GLY A 183 13.63 -13.60 13.00
C GLY A 183 13.78 -14.12 11.56
N GLY A 184 14.86 -13.82 10.84
CA GLY A 184 15.13 -14.36 9.50
C GLY A 184 14.09 -13.97 8.42
N SER A 185 14.10 -14.67 7.27
CA SER A 185 13.17 -14.45 6.14
C SER A 185 11.69 -14.52 6.56
N LYS A 186 11.40 -15.35 7.56
CA LYS A 186 10.05 -15.60 8.07
C LYS A 186 9.40 -14.33 8.57
N THR A 187 10.11 -13.42 9.25
CA THR A 187 9.53 -12.18 9.82
C THR A 187 9.02 -11.20 8.76
N TYR A 188 9.28 -11.44 7.49
CA TYR A 188 8.98 -10.49 6.44
C TYR A 188 7.74 -10.86 5.64
N PRO A 189 7.05 -9.85 5.05
CA PRO A 189 5.83 -10.08 4.29
C PRO A 189 6.13 -10.87 3.02
N HIS A 190 5.53 -12.06 2.93
CA HIS A 190 5.51 -12.87 1.72
C HIS A 190 4.08 -13.02 1.22
N VAL A 191 3.87 -12.90 -0.08
CA VAL A 191 2.54 -12.96 -0.69
C VAL A 191 2.48 -14.09 -1.71
N ALA A 192 1.51 -14.99 -1.55
CA ALA A 192 1.30 -16.13 -2.43
C ALA A 192 -0.20 -16.35 -2.73
N ASN A 193 -0.53 -17.35 -3.55
CA ASN A 193 -1.90 -17.82 -3.79
C ASN A 193 -2.89 -16.71 -4.21
N HIS A 194 -2.49 -15.93 -5.21
CA HIS A 194 -3.29 -14.84 -5.77
C HIS A 194 -4.61 -15.35 -6.38
N ARG A 195 -5.74 -14.80 -5.95
CA ARG A 195 -7.09 -15.14 -6.39
C ARG A 195 -7.91 -13.90 -6.69
N GLU A 196 -8.77 -13.99 -7.70
CA GLU A 196 -9.70 -12.92 -8.06
C GLU A 196 -11.01 -13.04 -7.27
N VAL A 197 -11.52 -11.91 -6.80
CA VAL A 197 -12.88 -11.80 -6.22
C VAL A 197 -13.88 -11.41 -7.31
N GLY A 198 -13.52 -10.43 -8.13
CA GLY A 198 -14.33 -9.98 -9.26
C GLY A 198 -13.75 -8.76 -9.98
N TYR A 199 -14.43 -8.38 -11.06
CA TYR A 199 -14.04 -7.29 -11.95
C TYR A 199 -15.14 -6.21 -12.00
N ASP A 200 -14.76 -4.98 -11.68
CA ASP A 200 -15.61 -3.80 -11.82
C ASP A 200 -15.41 -3.23 -13.23
N GLU A 201 -16.36 -3.51 -14.12
CA GLU A 201 -16.30 -3.05 -15.51
C GLU A 201 -16.34 -1.53 -15.63
N ALA A 202 -17.11 -0.85 -14.77
CA ALA A 202 -17.28 0.60 -14.82
C ALA A 202 -15.97 1.33 -14.49
N ASN A 203 -15.23 0.84 -13.49
CA ASN A 203 -13.96 1.41 -13.07
C ASN A 203 -12.74 0.71 -13.67
N ARG A 204 -12.97 -0.30 -14.52
CA ARG A 204 -11.96 -1.18 -15.10
C ARG A 204 -10.95 -1.63 -14.04
N SER A 205 -11.44 -2.11 -12.90
CA SER A 205 -10.59 -2.51 -11.78
C SER A 205 -10.88 -3.93 -11.34
N ARG A 206 -9.87 -4.61 -10.82
CA ARG A 206 -9.94 -6.00 -10.38
C ARG A 206 -9.65 -6.10 -8.90
N GLY A 207 -10.55 -6.72 -8.14
CA GLY A 207 -10.35 -7.03 -6.74
C GLY A 207 -9.70 -8.39 -6.59
N CYS A 208 -8.60 -8.43 -5.85
CA CYS A 208 -7.77 -9.61 -5.65
C CYS A 208 -7.53 -9.87 -4.17
N LEU A 209 -7.43 -11.15 -3.81
CA LEU A 209 -6.94 -11.61 -2.53
C LEU A 209 -5.65 -12.40 -2.75
N ALA A 210 -4.78 -12.41 -1.76
CA ALA A 210 -3.62 -13.28 -1.71
C ALA A 210 -3.36 -13.67 -0.25
N ASP A 211 -2.64 -14.76 -0.05
CA ASP A 211 -2.22 -15.19 1.27
C ASP A 211 -0.97 -14.38 1.63
N LEU A 212 -1.01 -13.71 2.78
CA LEU A 212 0.10 -12.95 3.33
C LEU A 212 0.64 -13.69 4.54
N THR A 213 1.93 -14.00 4.51
CA THR A 213 2.64 -14.58 5.65
C THR A 213 3.64 -13.56 6.18
N VAL A 214 3.62 -13.33 7.49
CA VAL A 214 4.58 -12.48 8.22
C VAL A 214 4.89 -13.21 9.53
N ALA A 215 6.15 -13.55 9.75
CA ALA A 215 6.59 -14.49 10.79
C ALA A 215 5.79 -15.80 10.74
N ASP A 216 5.15 -16.16 11.84
CA ASP A 216 4.24 -17.32 11.94
C ASP A 216 2.77 -16.92 11.75
N GLU A 217 2.48 -15.66 11.42
CA GLU A 217 1.13 -15.19 11.15
C GLU A 217 0.76 -15.37 9.68
N HIS A 218 -0.34 -16.07 9.46
CA HIS A 218 -0.96 -16.20 8.14
C HIS A 218 -2.25 -15.38 8.12
N THR A 219 -2.32 -14.43 7.20
CA THR A 219 -3.50 -13.60 6.98
C THR A 219 -3.85 -13.51 5.50
N THR A 220 -4.98 -12.90 5.17
CA THR A 220 -5.35 -12.61 3.80
C THR A 220 -5.08 -11.15 3.49
N LEU A 221 -4.30 -10.89 2.44
CA LEU A 221 -4.10 -9.56 1.87
C LEU A 221 -5.15 -9.29 0.80
N GLY A 222 -5.84 -8.16 0.90
CA GLY A 222 -6.61 -7.60 -0.19
C GLY A 222 -5.76 -6.65 -1.05
N TYR A 223 -5.93 -6.70 -2.36
CA TYR A 223 -5.36 -5.68 -3.26
C TYR A 223 -6.24 -5.45 -4.48
N VAL A 224 -6.11 -4.28 -5.09
CA VAL A 224 -6.84 -3.89 -6.29
C VAL A 224 -5.86 -3.55 -7.40
N VAL A 225 -6.12 -4.08 -8.59
CA VAL A 225 -5.42 -3.72 -9.83
C VAL A 225 -6.31 -2.80 -10.65
N ARG A 226 -5.84 -1.59 -10.94
CA ARG A 226 -6.57 -0.60 -11.76
C ARG A 226 -5.62 0.17 -12.66
N HIS A 227 -6.17 0.85 -13.66
CA HIS A 227 -5.40 1.80 -14.48
C HIS A 227 -4.87 2.95 -13.61
N ASP A 228 -3.69 3.46 -13.94
CA ASP A 228 -3.21 4.71 -13.33
C ASP A 228 -4.06 5.87 -13.88
N ASP A 229 -4.60 6.68 -12.97
CA ASP A 229 -5.38 7.88 -13.33
C ASP A 229 -4.52 8.91 -14.09
N LYS A 230 -3.20 8.87 -13.93
CA LYS A 230 -2.22 9.75 -14.59
C LYS A 230 -1.74 9.21 -15.93
N ASP A 231 -1.68 7.89 -16.08
CA ASP A 231 -1.26 7.23 -17.30
C ASP A 231 -2.11 5.97 -17.56
N PRO A 232 -3.15 6.06 -18.39
CA PRO A 232 -4.09 4.97 -18.67
C PRO A 232 -3.48 3.83 -19.51
N SER A 233 -2.19 3.91 -19.88
CA SER A 233 -1.44 2.80 -20.47
C SER A 233 -0.76 1.92 -19.41
N THR A 234 -0.76 2.37 -18.15
CA THR A 234 -0.11 1.71 -17.02
C THR A 234 -1.12 1.33 -15.95
N PHE A 235 -0.69 0.46 -15.03
CA PHE A 235 -1.53 -0.06 -13.95
C PHE A 235 -0.88 0.20 -12.60
N VAL A 236 -1.73 0.41 -11.60
CA VAL A 236 -1.33 0.50 -10.20
C VAL A 236 -1.92 -0.66 -9.40
N VAL A 237 -1.12 -1.15 -8.46
CA VAL A 237 -1.54 -2.13 -7.45
C VAL A 237 -1.61 -1.41 -6.12
N GLN A 238 -2.76 -1.49 -5.46
CA GLN A 238 -2.98 -0.86 -4.16
C GLN A 238 -3.54 -1.88 -3.18
N THR A 239 -2.93 -1.97 -1.99
CA THR A 239 -3.34 -2.87 -0.92
C THR A 239 -4.52 -2.30 -0.13
N PHE A 240 -5.43 -3.17 0.28
CA PHE A 240 -6.62 -2.86 1.08
C PHE A 240 -6.88 -3.98 2.09
N PRO A 241 -7.65 -3.73 3.16
CA PRO A 241 -8.17 -4.82 4.00
C PRO A 241 -8.88 -5.88 3.15
N SER A 242 -8.77 -7.16 3.52
CA SER A 242 -9.35 -8.26 2.74
C SER A 242 -10.88 -8.15 2.65
N GLU A 243 -11.49 -7.63 3.70
CA GLU A 243 -12.93 -7.43 3.84
C GLU A 243 -13.41 -6.35 2.88
N TYR A 244 -12.61 -5.29 2.69
CA TYR A 244 -12.87 -4.25 1.70
C TYR A 244 -12.99 -4.86 0.30
N VAL A 245 -11.98 -5.63 -0.10
CA VAL A 245 -11.94 -6.20 -1.46
C VAL A 245 -13.07 -7.19 -1.65
N THR A 246 -13.31 -8.04 -0.65
CA THR A 246 -14.38 -9.04 -0.67
C THR A 246 -15.75 -8.40 -0.80
N ALA A 247 -16.07 -7.40 0.02
CA ALA A 247 -17.36 -6.72 -0.07
C ALA A 247 -17.54 -6.02 -1.42
N ARG A 248 -16.54 -5.22 -1.85
CA ARG A 248 -16.65 -4.38 -3.04
C ARG A 248 -16.72 -5.17 -4.35
N TYR A 249 -15.89 -6.20 -4.49
CA TYR A 249 -15.72 -6.94 -5.75
C TYR A 249 -16.49 -8.26 -5.79
N SER A 250 -17.27 -8.59 -4.75
CA SER A 250 -18.21 -9.72 -4.80
C SER A 250 -19.31 -9.49 -5.84
N ALA A 251 -20.00 -10.57 -6.24
CA ALA A 251 -21.18 -10.47 -7.10
C ALA A 251 -22.26 -9.51 -6.55
N ALA A 252 -22.40 -9.43 -5.22
CA ALA A 252 -23.32 -8.49 -4.57
C ALA A 252 -22.80 -7.04 -4.65
N GLY A 253 -21.53 -6.80 -4.33
CA GLY A 253 -20.93 -5.46 -4.37
C GLY A 253 -20.84 -4.85 -5.78
N LEU A 254 -20.74 -5.71 -6.79
CA LEU A 254 -20.76 -5.35 -8.20
C LEU A 254 -22.17 -5.24 -8.79
N ASN A 255 -23.22 -5.62 -8.05
CA ASN A 255 -24.60 -5.53 -8.54
C ASN A 255 -25.05 -4.05 -8.57
N PRO A 256 -25.30 -3.45 -9.76
CA PRO A 256 -25.71 -2.06 -9.86
C PRO A 256 -27.12 -1.80 -9.33
N LYS A 257 -27.92 -2.86 -9.11
CA LYS A 257 -29.31 -2.75 -8.61
C LYS A 257 -29.41 -2.69 -7.09
N LEU A 258 -28.32 -2.93 -6.37
CA LEU A 258 -28.32 -2.95 -4.91
C LEU A 258 -28.60 -1.54 -4.34
N GLY A 259 -29.32 -1.47 -3.23
CA GLY A 259 -29.72 -0.21 -2.58
C GLY A 259 -31.07 0.31 -3.05
N ALA A 260 -31.94 -0.55 -3.57
CA ALA A 260 -33.31 -0.17 -3.88
C ALA A 260 -34.05 0.30 -2.62
N PRO A 261 -34.98 1.28 -2.70
CA PRO A 261 -35.47 1.92 -3.91
C PRO A 261 -34.67 3.13 -4.38
N LEU A 262 -33.67 3.60 -3.63
CA LEU A 262 -32.91 4.81 -3.97
C LEU A 262 -31.92 4.54 -5.11
N GLY A 263 -31.31 3.35 -5.10
CA GLY A 263 -30.22 3.01 -6.00
C GLY A 263 -28.88 3.61 -5.55
N ARG A 264 -27.81 2.99 -6.02
CA ARG A 264 -26.43 3.29 -5.58
C ARG A 264 -25.99 4.74 -5.82
N GLU A 265 -26.32 5.32 -6.96
CA GLU A 265 -25.89 6.68 -7.33
C GLU A 265 -26.53 7.75 -6.43
N VAL A 266 -27.83 7.62 -6.16
CA VAL A 266 -28.56 8.53 -5.26
C VAL A 266 -27.99 8.43 -3.84
N ILE A 267 -27.70 7.21 -3.38
CA ILE A 267 -27.10 6.96 -2.07
C ILE A 267 -25.70 7.59 -1.97
N ASP A 268 -24.80 7.33 -2.93
CA ASP A 268 -23.43 7.89 -2.90
C ASP A 268 -23.46 9.42 -2.94
N THR A 269 -24.30 10.01 -3.80
CA THR A 269 -24.45 11.46 -3.92
C THR A 269 -24.95 12.08 -2.61
N ALA A 270 -26.09 11.62 -2.10
CA ALA A 270 -26.70 12.18 -0.89
C ALA A 270 -25.80 11.97 0.34
N PHE A 271 -25.10 10.84 0.41
CA PHE A 271 -24.13 10.58 1.48
C PHE A 271 -22.96 11.56 1.41
N ARG A 272 -22.33 11.73 0.24
CA ARG A 272 -21.19 12.65 0.06
C ARG A 272 -21.57 14.11 0.31
N GLU A 273 -22.78 14.51 -0.06
CA GLU A 273 -23.32 15.84 0.32
C GLU A 273 -23.48 15.98 1.83
N GLY A 274 -23.95 14.93 2.50
CA GLY A 274 -23.99 14.86 3.97
C GLY A 274 -22.61 15.02 4.59
N VAL A 275 -21.61 14.30 4.07
CA VAL A 275 -20.21 14.42 4.50
C VAL A 275 -19.69 15.84 4.29
N ALA A 276 -19.90 16.43 3.10
CA ALA A 276 -19.43 17.77 2.79
C ALA A 276 -20.06 18.84 3.71
N ARG A 277 -21.35 18.69 4.03
CA ARG A 277 -22.02 19.54 5.02
C ARG A 277 -21.39 19.42 6.39
N PHE A 278 -21.16 18.19 6.87
CA PHE A 278 -20.54 17.96 8.18
C PHE A 278 -19.09 18.46 8.22
N ASP A 279 -18.33 18.18 7.17
CA ASP A 279 -16.94 18.64 6.97
C ASP A 279 -16.83 20.17 7.06
N LYS A 280 -17.76 20.89 6.42
CA LYS A 280 -17.86 22.34 6.52
C LYS A 280 -18.15 22.80 7.94
N GLN A 281 -19.09 22.17 8.65
CA GLN A 281 -19.37 22.52 10.05
C GLN A 281 -18.15 22.32 10.96
N VAL A 282 -17.35 21.28 10.72
CA VAL A 282 -16.10 21.05 11.45
C VAL A 282 -15.06 22.11 11.11
N SER A 283 -14.91 22.45 9.82
CA SER A 283 -14.01 23.50 9.35
C SER A 283 -14.35 24.88 9.94
N ASP A 284 -15.64 25.23 10.00
CA ASP A 284 -16.11 26.50 10.56
C ASP A 284 -15.81 26.63 12.06
N ARG A 285 -15.75 25.48 12.78
CA ARG A 285 -15.44 25.42 14.22
C ARG A 285 -13.94 25.29 14.52
N SER A 286 -13.12 24.90 13.56
CA SER A 286 -11.69 24.62 13.77
C SER A 286 -10.83 25.17 12.62
N PRO A 287 -10.22 26.35 12.76
CA PRO A 287 -9.40 26.98 11.72
C PRO A 287 -8.12 26.22 11.33
N SER A 288 -7.72 25.21 12.10
CA SER A 288 -6.59 24.31 11.80
C SER A 288 -7.00 23.05 11.04
N TYR A 289 -8.29 22.79 10.91
CA TYR A 289 -8.84 21.68 10.16
C TYR A 289 -8.54 21.80 8.65
N GLY A 290 -8.38 20.67 7.95
CA GLY A 290 -8.06 20.68 6.52
C GLY A 290 -6.62 21.04 6.14
N LYS A 291 -5.79 21.49 7.10
CA LYS A 291 -4.38 21.79 6.83
C LYS A 291 -3.56 20.51 6.65
N PRO A 292 -2.86 20.32 5.52
CA PRO A 292 -1.98 19.17 5.32
C PRO A 292 -0.79 19.24 6.27
N LEU A 293 -0.34 18.08 6.75
CA LEU A 293 0.94 17.99 7.45
C LEU A 293 2.07 17.98 6.42
N PRO A 294 3.22 18.64 6.68
CA PRO A 294 4.34 18.64 5.75
C PRO A 294 4.85 17.22 5.47
N GLY A 295 4.81 16.81 4.20
CA GLY A 295 5.30 15.48 3.77
C GLY A 295 4.28 14.34 3.88
N ASP A 296 3.01 14.65 4.12
CA ASP A 296 1.94 13.65 4.31
C ASP A 296 0.86 13.77 3.22
N ASP A 297 0.67 12.68 2.46
CA ASP A 297 -0.40 12.54 1.44
C ASP A 297 -1.73 12.04 2.06
N SER A 298 -1.85 12.06 3.39
CA SER A 298 -3.07 11.68 4.10
C SER A 298 -4.22 12.69 3.90
N PRO A 299 -5.48 12.23 3.90
CA PRO A 299 -6.64 13.09 3.74
C PRO A 299 -6.71 14.08 4.90
N SER A 300 -6.89 15.35 4.56
CA SER A 300 -6.92 16.43 5.54
C SER A 300 -8.33 16.76 6.03
N THR A 301 -9.36 16.22 5.36
CA THR A 301 -10.79 16.47 5.61
C THR A 301 -11.62 15.18 5.61
N LEU A 302 -12.84 15.21 6.15
CA LEU A 302 -13.78 14.10 6.12
C LEU A 302 -14.18 13.78 4.67
N THR A 303 -14.38 14.81 3.86
CA THR A 303 -14.70 14.68 2.43
C THR A 303 -13.59 13.91 1.69
N SER A 304 -12.33 14.27 1.92
CA SER A 304 -11.18 13.55 1.32
C SER A 304 -10.91 12.19 1.95
N SER A 305 -11.45 11.92 3.15
CA SER A 305 -11.31 10.63 3.83
C SER A 305 -12.27 9.57 3.27
N VAL A 306 -13.45 9.96 2.77
CA VAL A 306 -14.43 9.05 2.16
C VAL A 306 -14.05 8.70 0.72
N GLN A 307 -13.46 7.51 0.55
CA GLN A 307 -13.02 6.99 -0.75
C GLN A 307 -14.18 6.42 -1.55
N GLY A 308 -15.15 5.78 -0.89
CA GLY A 308 -16.25 5.08 -1.55
C GLY A 308 -17.44 4.85 -0.63
N VAL A 309 -18.64 4.82 -1.22
CA VAL A 309 -19.89 4.47 -0.53
C VAL A 309 -20.60 3.41 -1.37
N MET A 310 -21.05 2.35 -0.73
CA MET A 310 -21.84 1.32 -1.39
C MET A 310 -22.93 0.77 -0.47
N PRO A 311 -24.12 0.46 -1.01
CA PRO A 311 -25.14 -0.27 -0.26
C PRO A 311 -24.63 -1.67 0.09
N ALA A 312 -24.85 -2.10 1.32
CA ALA A 312 -24.63 -3.48 1.75
C ALA A 312 -25.83 -4.38 1.42
N ALA A 313 -27.03 -3.80 1.37
CA ALA A 313 -28.28 -4.43 0.97
C ALA A 313 -29.25 -3.36 0.44
N ASP A 314 -30.45 -3.78 0.05
CA ASP A 314 -31.53 -2.86 -0.26
C ASP A 314 -31.97 -2.07 0.99
N CYS A 315 -32.41 -0.84 0.76
CA CYS A 315 -32.87 0.04 1.80
C CYS A 315 -34.23 -0.41 2.35
N SER A 316 -34.36 -0.39 3.67
CA SER A 316 -35.61 -0.64 4.36
C SER A 316 -36.43 0.64 4.46
N ARG A 317 -37.71 0.57 4.10
CA ARG A 317 -38.63 1.70 4.24
C ARG A 317 -38.93 1.94 5.72
N ILE A 318 -38.74 3.18 6.19
CA ILE A 318 -39.16 3.59 7.54
C ILE A 318 -40.59 4.16 7.45
N ASP A 319 -40.79 5.15 6.57
CA ASP A 319 -42.09 5.75 6.27
C ASP A 319 -42.13 6.24 4.81
N GLY A 320 -43.13 7.08 4.45
CA GLY A 320 -43.34 7.54 3.07
C GLY A 320 -42.20 8.40 2.51
N ASP A 321 -41.50 9.14 3.37
CA ASP A 321 -40.45 10.08 2.98
C ASP A 321 -39.08 9.70 3.54
N ARG A 322 -38.97 8.58 4.27
CA ARG A 322 -37.73 8.12 4.91
C ARG A 322 -37.41 6.67 4.61
N VAL A 323 -36.14 6.42 4.27
CA VAL A 323 -35.59 5.08 4.11
C VAL A 323 -34.31 4.93 4.94
N SER A 324 -34.06 3.72 5.44
CA SER A 324 -32.79 3.35 6.07
C SER A 324 -32.02 2.46 5.10
N CYS A 325 -30.79 2.83 4.76
CA CYS A 325 -29.94 2.05 3.88
C CYS A 325 -28.75 1.51 4.68
N PRO A 326 -28.52 0.19 4.72
CA PRO A 326 -27.30 -0.37 5.27
C PRO A 326 -26.16 -0.09 4.30
N LEU A 327 -25.12 0.61 4.75
CA LEU A 327 -24.00 1.06 3.91
C LEU A 327 -22.66 0.48 4.37
N LEU A 328 -21.80 0.23 3.39
CA LEU A 328 -20.36 0.07 3.57
C LEU A 328 -19.68 1.36 3.06
N ILE A 329 -18.83 1.94 3.89
CA ILE A 329 -18.11 3.18 3.55
C ILE A 329 -16.63 2.93 3.65
N ASP A 330 -15.94 3.19 2.55
CA ASP A 330 -14.51 3.08 2.43
C ASP A 330 -13.89 4.38 2.94
N TYR A 331 -13.23 4.31 4.09
CA TYR A 331 -12.81 5.49 4.84
C TYR A 331 -11.33 5.43 5.17
N ARG A 332 -10.58 6.48 4.83
CA ARG A 332 -9.18 6.62 5.20
C ARG A 332 -9.06 7.45 6.47
N ASP A 333 -8.73 6.79 7.56
CA ASP A 333 -8.65 7.37 8.89
C ASP A 333 -7.32 8.10 9.12
N ARG A 334 -7.42 9.43 9.22
CA ARG A 334 -6.28 10.31 9.50
C ARG A 334 -5.58 10.00 10.83
N LEU A 335 -6.33 9.66 11.88
CA LEU A 335 -5.74 9.44 13.20
C LEU A 335 -4.89 8.17 13.21
N LEU A 336 -5.42 7.08 12.65
CA LEU A 336 -4.67 5.84 12.50
C LEU A 336 -3.45 6.02 11.60
N GLY A 337 -3.58 6.76 10.50
CA GLY A 337 -2.46 7.10 9.62
C GLY A 337 -1.35 7.86 10.35
N ALA A 338 -1.71 8.86 11.16
CA ALA A 338 -0.75 9.69 11.90
C ALA A 338 0.07 8.93 12.95
N ILE A 339 -0.45 7.79 13.45
CA ILE A 339 0.26 6.92 14.40
C ILE A 339 0.89 5.69 13.72
N GLY A 340 0.92 5.66 12.38
CA GLY A 340 1.52 4.57 11.61
C GLY A 340 0.74 3.27 11.60
N MET A 341 -0.54 3.28 12.00
CA MET A 341 -1.44 2.12 11.90
C MET A 341 -2.11 2.07 10.52
N PRO A 342 -2.60 0.88 10.09
CA PRO A 342 -3.44 0.77 8.89
C PRO A 342 -4.62 1.75 8.93
N SER A 343 -4.62 2.72 8.02
CA SER A 343 -5.59 3.83 8.02
C SER A 343 -6.82 3.55 7.16
N MET A 344 -6.79 2.57 6.27
CA MET A 344 -7.96 2.20 5.48
C MET A 344 -8.93 1.36 6.32
N LEU A 345 -10.11 1.91 6.59
CA LEU A 345 -11.20 1.29 7.32
C LEU A 345 -12.39 1.07 6.39
N GLN A 346 -13.08 -0.07 6.54
CA GLN A 346 -14.44 -0.23 6.04
C GLN A 346 -15.40 0.03 7.19
N LEU A 347 -16.11 1.16 7.14
CA LEU A 347 -17.16 1.48 8.08
C LEU A 347 -18.45 0.78 7.67
N LYS A 348 -19.25 0.41 8.66
CA LYS A 348 -20.58 -0.18 8.47
C LYS A 348 -21.58 0.65 9.27
N GLY A 349 -22.75 0.93 8.68
CA GLY A 349 -23.81 1.61 9.39
C GLY A 349 -25.09 1.70 8.59
N ASP A 350 -26.20 1.86 9.30
CA ASP A 350 -27.51 2.11 8.71
C ASP A 350 -27.74 3.62 8.66
N PHE A 351 -27.78 4.18 7.45
CA PHE A 351 -27.94 5.61 7.24
C PHE A 351 -29.35 5.93 6.77
N THR A 352 -29.99 6.91 7.41
CA THR A 352 -31.32 7.35 7.04
C THR A 352 -31.24 8.42 5.97
N PHE A 353 -32.02 8.25 4.90
CA PHE A 353 -32.23 9.22 3.84
C PHE A 353 -33.66 9.71 3.87
N VAL A 354 -33.84 11.01 3.71
CA VAL A 354 -35.13 11.70 3.71
C VAL A 354 -35.33 12.37 2.37
N LYS A 355 -36.55 12.28 1.85
CA LYS A 355 -36.94 12.93 0.60
C LYS A 355 -36.85 14.45 0.76
N ASP A 356 -36.24 15.12 -0.22
CA ASP A 356 -36.13 16.57 -0.27
C ASP A 356 -36.50 17.07 -1.68
N GLY A 357 -37.74 17.54 -1.82
CA GLY A 357 -38.32 17.85 -3.13
C GLY A 357 -38.35 16.61 -4.05
N SER A 358 -37.66 16.69 -5.19
CA SER A 358 -37.47 15.57 -6.12
C SER A 358 -36.24 14.71 -5.82
N GLY A 359 -35.41 15.11 -4.85
CA GLY A 359 -34.17 14.44 -4.48
C GLY A 359 -34.24 13.74 -3.12
N TRP A 360 -33.08 13.28 -2.66
CA TRP A 360 -32.89 12.66 -1.36
C TRP A 360 -31.69 13.31 -0.67
N LYS A 361 -31.77 13.47 0.64
CA LYS A 361 -30.65 13.91 1.48
C LYS A 361 -30.51 12.99 2.67
N THR A 362 -29.37 13.09 3.35
CA THR A 362 -29.17 12.46 4.65
C THR A 362 -30.04 13.11 5.73
N ALA A 363 -30.52 12.30 6.68
CA ALA A 363 -31.28 12.77 7.83
C ALA A 363 -30.43 13.60 8.82
N ASP A 364 -31.09 14.23 9.79
CA ASP A 364 -30.43 15.13 10.77
C ASP A 364 -29.46 14.40 11.71
N ASP A 365 -29.64 13.09 11.91
CA ASP A 365 -28.77 12.21 12.72
C ASP A 365 -27.54 11.68 11.96
N PHE A 366 -27.31 12.16 10.74
CA PHE A 366 -26.20 11.72 9.88
C PHE A 366 -24.83 11.86 10.54
N ASP A 367 -24.54 13.03 11.11
CA ASP A 367 -23.24 13.37 11.67
C ASP A 367 -22.91 12.44 12.86
N GLU A 368 -23.90 12.18 13.73
CA GLU A 368 -23.78 11.25 14.86
C GLU A 368 -23.55 9.82 14.36
N THR A 369 -24.34 9.38 13.38
CA THR A 369 -24.26 8.03 12.81
C THR A 369 -22.89 7.77 12.17
N LEU A 370 -22.38 8.73 11.40
CA LEU A 370 -21.06 8.65 10.77
C LEU A 370 -19.95 8.58 11.82
N MET A 371 -19.99 9.45 12.83
CA MET A 371 -18.98 9.46 13.89
C MET A 371 -19.00 8.18 14.72
N LYS A 372 -20.18 7.63 15.01
CA LYS A 372 -20.33 6.35 15.70
C LYS A 372 -19.70 5.21 14.90
N ALA A 373 -19.89 5.18 13.58
CA ALA A 373 -19.29 4.17 12.71
C ALA A 373 -17.75 4.28 12.67
N ILE A 374 -17.21 5.50 12.58
CA ILE A 374 -15.76 5.76 12.62
C ILE A 374 -15.16 5.28 13.95
N VAL A 375 -15.74 5.71 15.08
CA VAL A 375 -15.25 5.36 16.42
C VAL A 375 -15.34 3.86 16.65
N ALA A 376 -16.46 3.22 16.31
CA ALA A 376 -16.63 1.78 16.46
C ALA A 376 -15.54 1.02 15.69
N ARG A 377 -15.23 1.43 14.45
CA ARG A 377 -14.20 0.74 13.66
C ARG A 377 -12.79 1.02 14.15
N ARG A 378 -12.48 2.23 14.66
CA ARG A 378 -11.20 2.52 15.33
C ARG A 378 -10.98 1.64 16.55
N VAL A 379 -12.00 1.51 17.40
CA VAL A 379 -11.93 0.67 18.61
C VAL A 379 -11.68 -0.79 18.25
N ALA A 380 -12.38 -1.32 17.24
CA ALA A 380 -12.16 -2.66 16.74
C ALA A 380 -10.72 -2.85 16.21
N GLN A 381 -10.20 -1.87 15.46
CA GLN A 381 -8.84 -1.91 14.92
C GLN A 381 -7.76 -1.88 16.01
N VAL A 382 -7.98 -1.15 17.11
CA VAL A 382 -7.01 -1.01 18.21
C VAL A 382 -7.11 -2.15 19.22
N SER A 383 -8.30 -2.70 19.46
CA SER A 383 -8.55 -3.71 20.51
C SER A 383 -8.46 -5.15 20.00
N GLY A 384 -8.29 -5.35 18.70
CA GLY A 384 -8.53 -6.64 18.03
C GLY A 384 -10.04 -6.94 17.93
N ASP A 385 -10.47 -7.58 16.84
CA ASP A 385 -11.89 -7.75 16.46
C ASP A 385 -12.78 -8.51 17.50
N ALA A 386 -12.24 -8.96 18.64
CA ALA A 386 -12.99 -9.63 19.71
C ALA A 386 -13.93 -8.70 20.52
N ALA A 387 -13.83 -7.37 20.37
CA ALA A 387 -14.66 -6.41 21.12
C ALA A 387 -15.94 -5.98 20.38
N ALA A 388 -16.02 -6.14 19.05
CA ALA A 388 -17.14 -5.62 18.25
C ALA A 388 -18.43 -6.45 18.36
N ASP A 389 -18.31 -7.75 18.68
CA ASP A 389 -19.46 -8.68 18.75
C ASP A 389 -20.18 -8.65 20.12
N LYS A 390 -19.71 -7.83 21.07
CA LYS A 390 -20.35 -7.62 22.38
C LYS A 390 -21.23 -6.36 22.43
N GLY A 391 -21.42 -5.69 21.29
CA GLY A 391 -22.15 -4.43 21.17
C GLY A 391 -23.56 -4.55 20.58
N ASP A 392 -24.13 -5.75 20.42
CA ASP A 392 -25.54 -5.93 20.04
C ASP A 392 -26.43 -6.02 21.29
N PRO A 393 -27.25 -4.99 21.61
CA PRO A 393 -28.26 -5.09 22.65
C PRO A 393 -29.50 -5.82 22.12
N ARG A 394 -29.32 -7.06 21.62
CA ARG A 394 -30.40 -8.02 21.38
C ARG A 394 -29.91 -9.46 21.59
N LYS A 395 -29.45 -9.76 22.80
CA LYS A 395 -29.66 -11.05 23.45
C LYS A 395 -30.04 -10.84 24.90
#